data_AF-A0A6P5RNM6-F1
#
_entry.id   AF-A0A6P5RNM6-F1
#
_cell.length_a   1.000
_cell.length_b   1.000
_cell.length_c   1.000
_cell.angle_alpha   90.00
_cell.angle_beta   90.00
_cell.angle_gamma   90.00
#
_symmetry.space_group_name_H-M   'P 1'
#
loop_
_entity.id
_entity.type
_entity.pdbx_description
1 polymer ?
#
loop_
_entity_poly.entity_id
_entity_poly.type
_entity_poly.pdbx_seq_one_letter_code
_entity_poly.pdbx_strand_id
1 'polypeptide(L)'
;MHIIEIQLDKTHPKCPPSISADVPYMFDLKWSTHSRLKDVVQKFKKHLEKLQAFWSTLDDIDRSLWVVDPKQASPSVSYRQINMGNDCFIMLSINAFDPRSLPECRFIGSGPIVNLLRNRWRRNGKRWIKDKQFLENLKCLLETQLPIPPDVQKNEQQVECGICYAQSLPIDEELRHKSGTGTDYTCDNTSCKRAFHSICLVDWLRSITTTRQYVKFLVSQLTSAGLCMNVALVVFCNIL
;
A
#
# COMPACT_ATOMS: atom_id res chain seq x y z
N MET A 1 11.88 1.43 5.50
CA MET A 1 12.34 1.16 6.89
C MET A 1 12.07 -0.31 7.17
N HIS A 2 13.04 -1.07 7.70
CA HIS A 2 12.82 -2.48 8.10
C HIS A 2 13.00 -2.63 9.61
N ILE A 3 12.14 -3.42 10.23
CA ILE A 3 12.14 -3.68 11.67
C ILE A 3 12.46 -5.17 11.89
N ILE A 4 13.33 -5.44 12.86
CA ILE A 4 13.55 -6.79 13.40
C ILE A 4 13.11 -6.81 14.85
N GLU A 5 12.22 -7.75 15.16
CA GLU A 5 11.80 -8.03 16.52
C GLU A 5 12.67 -9.16 17.07
N ILE A 6 13.11 -8.97 18.32
CA ILE A 6 13.96 -9.93 19.03
C ILE A 6 13.30 -10.24 20.36
N GLN A 7 12.97 -11.51 20.58
CA GLN A 7 12.39 -11.98 21.83
C GLN A 7 13.41 -12.81 22.60
N LEU A 8 13.54 -12.50 23.89
CA LEU A 8 14.47 -13.14 24.81
C LEU A 8 13.67 -13.88 25.88
N ASP A 9 14.00 -15.14 26.09
CA ASP A 9 13.45 -15.94 27.19
C ASP A 9 14.49 -16.12 28.31
N LYS A 10 14.09 -16.83 29.37
CA LYS A 10 14.94 -17.10 30.55
C LYS A 10 16.16 -17.98 30.25
N THR A 11 16.19 -18.66 29.10
CA THR A 11 17.27 -19.55 28.69
C THR A 11 18.38 -18.82 27.94
N HIS A 12 18.14 -17.60 27.49
CA HIS A 12 19.16 -16.75 26.88
C HIS A 12 20.30 -16.43 27.87
N PRO A 13 21.59 -16.44 27.45
CA PRO A 13 22.09 -16.64 26.08
C PRO A 13 22.44 -18.09 25.73
N LYS A 14 22.04 -19.09 26.54
CA LYS A 14 22.34 -20.51 26.25
C LYS A 14 21.63 -20.96 24.97
N CYS A 15 20.39 -20.52 24.78
CA CYS A 15 19.63 -20.71 23.55
C CYS A 15 19.58 -19.41 22.72
N PRO A 16 19.41 -19.49 21.39
CA PRO A 16 19.25 -18.33 20.52
C PRO A 16 17.98 -17.54 20.86
N PRO A 17 17.98 -16.21 20.64
CA PRO A 17 16.74 -15.44 20.67
C PRO A 17 15.81 -15.85 19.51
N SER A 18 14.50 -15.72 19.73
CA SER A 18 13.53 -15.78 18.64
C SER A 18 13.55 -14.46 17.88
N ILE A 19 13.52 -14.53 16.54
CA ILE A 19 13.59 -13.37 15.67
C ILE A 19 12.48 -13.40 14.62
N SER A 20 11.90 -12.23 14.34
CA SER A 20 10.88 -12.03 13.30
C SER A 20 11.12 -10.69 12.60
N ALA A 21 10.77 -10.63 11.32
CA ALA A 21 10.82 -9.42 10.51
C ALA A 21 9.89 -9.58 9.29
N ASP A 22 9.42 -8.47 8.73
CA ASP A 22 8.65 -8.46 7.48
C ASP A 22 9.60 -8.61 6.28
N VAL A 23 9.99 -9.86 6.00
CA VAL A 23 10.92 -10.26 4.93
C VAL A 23 10.42 -11.58 4.30
N PRO A 24 10.75 -11.89 3.04
CA PRO A 24 10.20 -13.08 2.36
C PRO A 24 10.66 -14.40 2.99
N TYR A 25 11.79 -14.38 3.69
CA TYR A 25 12.27 -15.48 4.52
C TYR A 25 13.25 -14.96 5.57
N MET A 26 13.29 -15.65 6.71
CA MET A 26 14.24 -15.36 7.78
C MET A 26 15.60 -16.02 7.50
N PHE A 27 16.67 -15.36 7.92
CA PHE A 27 18.03 -15.92 7.84
C PHE A 27 18.29 -16.93 8.95
N ASP A 28 19.20 -17.88 8.71
CA ASP A 28 19.62 -18.84 9.72
C ASP A 28 20.53 -18.18 10.77
N LEU A 29 20.01 -17.97 11.98
CA LEU A 29 20.78 -17.45 13.09
C LEU A 29 21.66 -18.55 13.71
N LYS A 30 22.93 -18.61 13.28
CA LYS A 30 23.96 -19.34 14.06
C LYS A 30 24.24 -18.61 15.37
N TRP A 31 24.08 -19.31 16.49
CA TRP A 31 24.17 -18.78 17.86
C TRP A 31 25.01 -19.66 18.77
N SER A 32 25.68 -19.03 19.74
CA SER A 32 26.41 -19.67 20.84
C SER A 32 26.31 -18.80 22.10
N THR A 33 26.76 -19.31 23.25
CA THR A 33 26.83 -18.53 24.50
C THR A 33 27.71 -17.28 24.42
N HIS A 34 28.62 -17.22 23.45
CA HIS A 34 29.49 -16.06 23.19
C HIS A 34 28.84 -15.06 22.23
N SER A 35 27.75 -15.42 21.56
CA SER A 35 27.01 -14.53 20.68
C SER A 35 26.31 -13.43 21.48
N ARG A 36 26.06 -12.31 20.81
CA ARG A 36 25.45 -11.10 21.36
C ARG A 36 24.38 -10.58 20.42
N LEU A 37 23.46 -9.77 20.93
CA LEU A 37 22.38 -9.18 20.12
C LEU A 37 22.91 -8.33 18.94
N LYS A 38 24.08 -7.70 19.09
CA LYS A 38 24.76 -6.99 17.99
C LYS A 38 25.02 -7.91 16.78
N ASP A 39 25.29 -9.20 17.01
CA ASP A 39 25.56 -10.16 15.94
C ASP A 39 24.29 -10.47 15.15
N VAL A 40 23.13 -10.49 15.82
CA VAL A 40 21.81 -10.62 15.19
C VAL A 40 21.55 -9.42 14.27
N VAL A 41 21.75 -8.21 14.78
CA VAL A 41 21.55 -6.97 14.01
C VAL A 41 22.50 -6.91 12.81
N GLN A 42 23.77 -7.29 12.97
CA GLN A 42 24.73 -7.35 11.87
C GLN A 42 24.35 -8.37 10.81
N LYS A 43 23.89 -9.56 11.21
CA LYS A 43 23.38 -10.57 10.27
C LYS A 43 22.13 -10.10 9.55
N PHE A 44 21.21 -9.45 10.26
CA PHE A 44 20.01 -8.90 9.65
C PHE A 44 20.34 -7.84 8.59
N LYS A 45 21.28 -6.92 8.87
CA LYS A 45 21.74 -5.94 7.86
C LYS A 45 22.26 -6.62 6.59
N LYS A 46 23.14 -7.61 6.72
CA LYS A 46 23.64 -8.39 5.57
C LYS A 46 22.54 -9.16 4.85
N HIS A 47 21.50 -9.59 5.58
CA HIS A 47 20.34 -10.24 5.00
C HIS A 47 19.52 -9.27 4.14
N LEU A 48 19.28 -8.05 4.64
CA LEU A 48 18.60 -6.99 3.89
C LEU A 48 19.37 -6.60 2.61
N GLU A 49 20.69 -6.59 2.64
CA GLU A 49 21.55 -6.36 1.46
C GLU A 49 21.31 -7.42 0.38
N LYS A 50 21.19 -8.70 0.75
CA LYS A 50 20.93 -9.79 -0.20
C LYS A 50 19.53 -9.69 -0.83
N LEU A 51 18.56 -9.17 -0.08
CA LEU A 51 17.17 -9.04 -0.52
C LEU A 51 16.93 -7.82 -1.43
N GLN A 52 17.92 -6.93 -1.62
CA GLN A 52 17.76 -5.75 -2.47
C GLN A 52 17.36 -6.11 -3.90
N ALA A 53 17.97 -7.14 -4.49
CA ALA A 53 17.64 -7.58 -5.84
C ALA A 53 16.18 -8.08 -5.95
N PHE A 54 15.66 -8.69 -4.87
CA PHE A 54 14.31 -9.18 -4.81
C PHE A 54 13.30 -8.03 -4.76
N TRP A 55 13.47 -7.08 -3.84
CA TRP A 55 12.60 -5.90 -3.78
C TRP A 55 12.68 -5.03 -5.02
N SER A 56 13.88 -4.85 -5.59
CA SER A 56 14.03 -4.13 -6.86
C SER A 56 13.22 -4.78 -8.00
N THR A 57 13.18 -6.12 -8.04
CA THR A 57 12.40 -6.85 -9.05
C THR A 57 10.90 -6.69 -8.83
N LEU A 58 10.44 -6.75 -7.58
CA LEU A 58 9.04 -6.49 -7.23
C LEU A 58 8.63 -5.06 -7.59
N ASP A 59 9.46 -4.09 -7.25
CA ASP A 59 9.26 -2.68 -7.57
C ASP A 59 9.19 -2.45 -9.09
N ASP A 60 10.02 -3.12 -9.88
CA ASP A 60 9.98 -3.06 -11.35
C ASP A 60 8.66 -3.61 -11.90
N ILE A 61 8.15 -4.71 -11.32
CA ILE A 61 6.85 -5.29 -11.67
C ILE A 61 5.73 -4.31 -11.32
N ASP A 62 5.73 -3.80 -10.08
CA ASP A 62 4.68 -2.93 -9.55
C ASP A 62 4.58 -1.61 -10.32
N ARG A 63 5.72 -1.07 -10.78
CA ARG A 63 5.76 0.12 -11.65
C ARG A 63 5.32 -0.13 -13.08
N SER A 64 5.56 -1.33 -13.60
CA SER A 64 5.43 -1.60 -15.04
C SER A 64 4.14 -2.31 -15.42
N LEU A 65 3.44 -2.92 -14.46
CA LEU A 65 2.30 -3.80 -14.72
C LEU A 65 1.11 -3.46 -13.84
N TRP A 66 -0.10 -3.69 -14.36
CA TRP A 66 -1.33 -3.61 -13.56
C TRP A 66 -1.41 -4.75 -12.53
N VAL A 67 -0.76 -4.56 -11.40
CA VAL A 67 -0.85 -5.42 -10.23
C VAL A 67 -2.16 -5.11 -9.47
N VAL A 68 -2.97 -6.13 -9.23
CA VAL A 68 -4.23 -6.05 -8.47
C VAL A 68 -4.13 -6.66 -7.08
N ASP A 69 -3.13 -7.50 -6.84
CA ASP A 69 -2.87 -8.11 -5.52
C ASP A 69 -1.36 -8.37 -5.34
N PRO A 70 -0.76 -8.10 -4.16
CA PRO A 70 -1.39 -7.58 -2.95
C PRO A 70 -1.85 -6.11 -3.10
N LYS A 71 -2.99 -5.75 -2.51
CA LYS A 71 -3.49 -4.36 -2.52
C LYS A 71 -2.55 -3.36 -1.84
N GLN A 72 -1.81 -3.83 -0.84
CA GLN A 72 -0.78 -3.06 -0.15
C GLN A 72 0.56 -3.77 -0.32
N ALA A 73 1.57 -3.02 -0.79
CA ALA A 73 2.91 -3.56 -0.92
C ALA A 73 3.44 -3.95 0.47
N SER A 74 3.84 -5.22 0.61
CA SER A 74 4.56 -5.72 1.78
C SER A 74 5.90 -6.33 1.34
N PRO A 75 7.01 -5.99 2.04
CA PRO A 75 8.32 -6.57 1.80
C PRO A 75 8.41 -8.10 1.90
N SER A 76 7.50 -8.79 2.59
CA SER A 76 7.49 -10.25 2.68
C SER A 76 6.70 -10.94 1.55
N VAL A 77 5.78 -10.24 0.90
CA VAL A 77 4.90 -10.82 -0.11
C VAL A 77 5.64 -10.97 -1.43
N SER A 78 5.90 -12.23 -1.80
CA SER A 78 6.68 -12.61 -2.98
C SER A 78 5.88 -12.86 -4.25
N TYR A 79 4.55 -12.75 -4.19
CA TYR A 79 3.71 -12.91 -5.37
C TYR A 79 3.15 -11.58 -5.86
N ARG A 80 2.78 -11.54 -7.15
CA ARG A 80 2.04 -10.44 -7.79
C ARG A 80 0.96 -11.02 -8.69
N GLN A 81 -0.29 -10.61 -8.46
CA GLN A 81 -1.40 -10.92 -9.35
C GLN A 81 -1.61 -9.76 -10.32
N ILE A 82 -1.52 -10.05 -11.61
CA ILE A 82 -1.62 -9.09 -12.71
C ILE A 82 -2.95 -9.30 -13.42
N ASN A 83 -3.68 -8.22 -13.67
CA ASN A 83 -4.94 -8.27 -14.41
C ASN A 83 -4.69 -8.17 -15.92
N MET A 84 -4.89 -9.27 -16.64
CA MET A 84 -4.70 -9.35 -18.09
C MET A 84 -5.93 -8.92 -18.90
N GLY A 85 -7.02 -8.51 -18.24
CA GLY A 85 -8.32 -8.21 -18.85
C GLY A 85 -9.15 -9.47 -19.16
N ASN A 86 -10.42 -9.27 -19.53
CA ASN A 86 -11.35 -10.36 -19.89
C ASN A 86 -11.44 -11.48 -18.83
N ASP A 87 -11.52 -11.12 -17.55
CA ASP A 87 -11.54 -12.04 -16.40
C ASP A 87 -10.35 -13.02 -16.35
N CYS A 88 -9.22 -12.65 -16.96
CA CYS A 88 -7.98 -13.39 -16.93
C CYS A 88 -6.95 -12.71 -16.03
N PHE A 89 -6.39 -13.48 -15.10
CA PHE A 89 -5.34 -13.01 -14.20
C PHE A 89 -4.14 -13.95 -14.25
N ILE A 90 -2.96 -13.37 -14.05
CA ILE A 90 -1.71 -14.12 -13.90
C ILE A 90 -1.16 -13.85 -12.51
N MET A 91 -0.94 -14.90 -11.73
CA MET A 91 -0.23 -14.81 -10.46
C MET A 91 1.21 -15.29 -10.68
N LEU A 92 2.15 -14.37 -10.52
CA LEU A 92 3.58 -14.65 -10.56
C LEU A 92 4.11 -14.79 -9.13
N SER A 93 4.80 -15.87 -8.82
CA SER A 93 5.54 -16.04 -7.57
C SER A 93 7.03 -15.84 -7.84
N ILE A 94 7.60 -14.79 -7.24
CA ILE A 94 8.98 -14.39 -7.44
C ILE A 94 9.86 -15.10 -6.40
N ASN A 95 10.90 -15.78 -6.86
CA ASN A 95 11.83 -16.46 -5.97
C ASN A 95 12.73 -15.44 -5.26
N ALA A 96 12.62 -15.33 -3.93
CA ALA A 96 13.42 -14.38 -3.16
C ALA A 96 14.94 -14.68 -3.13
N PHE A 97 15.35 -15.90 -3.47
CA PHE A 97 16.76 -16.28 -3.58
C PHE A 97 17.34 -16.03 -4.97
N ASP A 98 16.49 -15.99 -6.00
CA ASP A 98 16.87 -15.82 -7.40
C ASP A 98 15.81 -15.02 -8.14
N PRO A 99 15.62 -13.73 -7.81
CA PRO A 99 14.44 -12.95 -8.20
C PRO A 99 14.34 -12.71 -9.71
N ARG A 100 15.45 -12.84 -10.44
CA ARG A 100 15.51 -12.72 -11.89
C ARG A 100 15.30 -14.05 -12.62
N SER A 101 15.09 -15.17 -11.93
CA SER A 101 14.73 -16.44 -12.57
C SER A 101 13.34 -16.38 -13.19
N LEU A 102 13.03 -17.35 -14.06
CA LEU A 102 11.66 -17.56 -14.53
C LEU A 102 10.75 -17.76 -13.29
N PRO A 103 9.75 -16.90 -13.05
CA PRO A 103 8.89 -17.04 -11.90
C PRO A 103 7.95 -18.24 -12.05
N GLU A 104 7.48 -18.77 -10.93
CA GLU A 104 6.34 -19.68 -10.99
C GLU A 104 5.08 -18.90 -11.39
N CYS A 105 4.26 -19.48 -12.25
CA CYS A 105 3.15 -18.77 -12.86
C CYS A 105 1.88 -19.61 -12.78
N ARG A 106 0.84 -19.04 -12.17
CA ARG A 106 -0.52 -19.59 -12.15
C ARG A 106 -1.44 -18.68 -12.96
N PHE A 107 -2.16 -19.29 -13.91
CA PHE A 107 -3.19 -18.60 -14.67
C PHE A 107 -4.56 -18.83 -14.01
N ILE A 108 -5.30 -17.75 -13.81
CA ILE A 108 -6.61 -17.72 -13.15
C ILE A 108 -7.63 -17.13 -14.14
N GLY A 109 -8.84 -17.67 -14.15
CA GLY A 109 -9.92 -17.28 -15.07
C GLY A 109 -10.44 -18.45 -15.89
N SER A 110 -11.51 -18.20 -16.65
CA SER A 110 -12.16 -19.17 -17.52
C SER A 110 -12.05 -18.75 -18.99
N GLY A 111 -11.85 -19.72 -19.89
CA GLY A 111 -11.96 -19.50 -21.33
C GLY A 111 -10.70 -19.77 -22.15
N PRO A 112 -10.77 -19.60 -23.48
CA PRO A 112 -9.70 -19.95 -24.41
C PRO A 112 -8.43 -19.11 -24.23
N ILE A 113 -8.56 -17.87 -23.76
CA ILE A 113 -7.44 -16.95 -23.54
C ILE A 113 -6.48 -17.50 -22.47
N VAL A 114 -7.01 -18.01 -21.34
CA VAL A 114 -6.20 -18.60 -20.26
C VAL A 114 -5.37 -19.78 -20.77
N ASN A 115 -5.98 -20.66 -21.57
CA ASN A 115 -5.30 -21.81 -22.16
C ASN A 115 -4.24 -21.39 -23.19
N LEU A 116 -4.52 -20.36 -24.00
CA LEU A 116 -3.56 -19.79 -24.94
C LEU A 116 -2.32 -19.27 -24.22
N LEU A 117 -2.50 -18.44 -23.17
CA LEU A 117 -1.38 -17.88 -22.40
C LEU A 117 -0.58 -18.97 -21.69
N ARG A 118 -1.25 -19.98 -21.12
CA ARG A 118 -0.60 -21.15 -20.51
C ARG A 118 0.26 -21.92 -21.51
N ASN A 119 -0.24 -22.13 -22.73
CA ASN A 119 0.50 -22.82 -23.79
C ASN A 119 1.71 -22.01 -24.25
N ARG A 120 1.57 -20.69 -24.39
CA ARG A 120 2.68 -19.78 -24.72
C ARG A 120 3.76 -19.79 -23.64
N TRP A 121 3.37 -19.69 -22.36
CA TRP A 121 4.29 -19.79 -21.22
C TRP A 121 5.09 -21.09 -21.24
N ARG A 122 4.42 -22.24 -21.39
CA ARG A 122 5.07 -23.56 -21.45
C ARG A 122 6.04 -23.68 -22.64
N ARG A 123 5.64 -23.20 -23.81
CA ARG A 123 6.46 -23.24 -25.03
C ARG A 123 7.69 -22.33 -24.92
N ASN A 124 7.50 -21.12 -24.40
CA ASN A 124 8.49 -20.06 -24.41
C ASN A 124 9.35 -19.99 -23.15
N GLY A 125 9.05 -20.74 -22.08
CA GLY A 125 9.76 -20.66 -20.79
C GLY A 125 11.29 -20.75 -20.89
N LYS A 126 11.80 -21.56 -21.84
CA LYS A 126 13.25 -21.70 -22.10
C LYS A 126 13.92 -20.45 -22.67
N ARG A 127 13.13 -19.47 -23.16
CA ARG A 127 13.60 -18.21 -23.74
C ARG A 127 13.79 -17.12 -22.67
N TRP A 128 13.53 -17.42 -21.40
CA TRP A 128 13.75 -16.50 -20.29
C TRP A 128 15.25 -16.22 -20.09
N ILE A 129 15.63 -14.95 -20.07
CA ILE A 129 17.02 -14.51 -19.89
C ILE A 129 17.11 -13.66 -18.62
N LYS A 130 17.86 -14.11 -17.62
CA LYS A 130 17.92 -13.45 -16.29
C LYS A 130 18.38 -11.99 -16.35
N ASP A 131 19.30 -11.66 -17.25
CA ASP A 131 19.87 -10.31 -17.35
C ASP A 131 19.04 -9.37 -18.24
N LYS A 132 17.95 -9.86 -18.82
CA LYS A 132 17.01 -9.04 -19.58
C LYS A 132 16.00 -8.40 -18.62
N GLN A 133 15.50 -7.22 -18.97
CA GLN A 133 14.41 -6.57 -18.24
C GLN A 133 13.21 -7.52 -18.06
N PHE A 134 12.67 -7.55 -16.84
CA PHE A 134 11.61 -8.49 -16.44
C PHE A 134 10.37 -8.37 -17.34
N LEU A 135 9.93 -7.13 -17.62
CA LEU A 135 8.80 -6.84 -18.48
C LEU A 135 9.01 -7.38 -19.90
N GLU A 136 10.21 -7.18 -20.46
CA GLU A 136 10.55 -7.64 -21.81
C GLU A 136 10.63 -9.16 -21.90
N ASN A 137 11.04 -9.84 -20.83
CA ASN A 137 10.92 -11.29 -20.74
C ASN A 137 9.46 -11.73 -20.74
N LEU A 138 8.60 -11.11 -19.93
CA LEU A 138 7.18 -11.45 -19.87
C LEU A 138 6.47 -11.24 -21.22
N LYS A 139 6.75 -10.14 -21.92
CA LYS A 139 6.24 -9.89 -23.28
C LYS A 139 6.65 -11.01 -24.24
N CYS A 140 7.92 -11.43 -24.18
CA CYS A 140 8.45 -12.53 -24.99
C CYS A 140 7.80 -13.88 -24.65
N LEU A 141 7.51 -14.14 -23.38
CA LEU A 141 6.87 -15.39 -22.95
C LEU A 141 5.41 -15.47 -23.39
N LEU A 142 4.65 -14.39 -23.14
CA LEU A 142 3.21 -14.37 -23.30
C LEU A 142 2.77 -13.97 -24.72
N GLU A 143 3.68 -13.43 -25.54
CA GLU A 143 3.43 -12.98 -26.92
C GLU A 143 2.16 -12.14 -27.04
N THR A 144 1.97 -11.26 -26.06
CA THR A 144 0.79 -10.40 -25.93
C THR A 144 1.20 -9.06 -25.35
N GLN A 145 0.35 -8.05 -25.56
CA GLN A 145 0.51 -6.80 -24.84
C GLN A 145 0.24 -7.02 -23.36
N LEU A 146 1.12 -6.49 -22.53
CA LEU A 146 0.98 -6.56 -21.08
C LEU A 146 0.16 -5.37 -20.59
N PRO A 147 -0.70 -5.57 -19.59
CA PRO A 147 -1.49 -4.51 -19.00
C PRO A 147 -0.55 -3.54 -18.28
N ILE A 148 -0.51 -2.30 -18.73
CA ILE A 148 0.18 -1.22 -18.05
C ILE A 148 -0.72 -0.83 -16.85
N PRO A 149 -0.16 -0.37 -15.71
CA PRO A 149 -0.96 0.22 -14.66
C PRO A 149 -1.92 1.21 -15.31
N PRO A 150 -3.22 1.21 -14.96
CA PRO A 150 -4.10 2.27 -15.42
C PRO A 150 -3.40 3.57 -15.05
N ASP A 151 -3.26 4.47 -16.03
CA ASP A 151 -2.73 5.78 -15.75
C ASP A 151 -3.51 6.24 -14.53
N VAL A 152 -2.79 6.49 -13.43
CA VAL A 152 -3.36 7.32 -12.40
C VAL A 152 -3.37 8.70 -13.05
N GLN A 153 -4.28 8.88 -14.03
CA GLN A 153 -5.16 10.00 -13.98
C GLN A 153 -5.60 10.01 -12.53
N LYS A 154 -4.88 10.84 -11.77
CA LYS A 154 -5.43 11.69 -10.76
C LYS A 154 -6.90 11.74 -11.10
N ASN A 155 -7.73 11.18 -10.23
CA ASN A 155 -9.07 11.70 -10.16
C ASN A 155 -8.83 13.21 -9.95
N GLU A 156 -8.86 14.01 -11.02
CA GLU A 156 -8.93 15.47 -10.98
C GLU A 156 -10.29 15.90 -10.37
N GLN A 157 -11.02 14.94 -9.80
CA GLN A 157 -12.22 15.07 -9.00
C GLN A 157 -12.07 14.46 -7.61
N GLN A 158 -10.86 14.16 -7.11
CA GLN A 158 -10.69 13.97 -5.67
C GLN A 158 -10.87 15.32 -4.99
N VAL A 159 -12.06 15.53 -4.44
CA VAL A 159 -12.48 16.79 -3.84
C VAL A 159 -11.65 17.02 -2.58
N GLU A 160 -10.89 18.12 -2.57
CA GLU A 160 -10.11 18.56 -1.42
C GLU A 160 -11.00 18.87 -0.23
N CYS A 161 -10.55 18.50 0.96
CA CYS A 161 -11.21 18.88 2.20
C CYS A 161 -11.24 20.41 2.33
N GLY A 162 -12.41 21.00 2.55
CA GLY A 162 -12.57 22.45 2.71
C GLY A 162 -11.94 23.04 3.99
N ILE A 163 -11.30 22.25 4.84
CA ILE A 163 -10.64 22.71 6.08
C ILE A 163 -9.12 22.55 5.98
N CYS A 164 -8.63 21.34 5.70
CA CYS A 164 -7.19 21.07 5.65
C CYS A 164 -6.60 21.16 4.23
N TYR A 165 -7.42 21.36 3.20
CA TYR A 165 -7.02 21.43 1.79
C TYR A 165 -6.28 20.19 1.28
N ALA A 166 -6.32 19.09 2.03
CA ALA A 166 -5.77 17.80 1.63
C ALA A 166 -6.85 16.91 1.03
N GLN A 167 -6.45 16.07 0.07
CA GLN A 167 -7.32 15.07 -0.56
C GLN A 167 -7.54 13.83 0.32
N SER A 168 -6.57 13.53 1.18
CA SER A 168 -6.61 12.42 2.13
C SER A 168 -5.93 12.81 3.44
N LEU A 169 -6.32 12.13 4.53
CA LEU A 169 -5.64 12.27 5.82
C LEU A 169 -4.24 11.64 5.78
N PRO A 170 -3.26 12.18 6.53
CA PRO A 170 -1.94 11.59 6.62
C PRO A 170 -2.01 10.16 7.14
N ILE A 171 -1.04 9.34 6.72
CA ILE A 171 -0.91 7.98 7.22
C ILE A 171 -0.34 8.05 8.64
N ASP A 172 -1.22 7.93 9.62
CA ASP A 172 -0.91 7.96 11.04
C ASP A 172 -1.51 6.73 11.74
N GLU A 173 -0.74 6.10 12.63
CA GLU A 173 -1.16 4.96 13.45
C GLU A 173 -2.26 5.37 14.46
N GLU A 174 -2.26 6.62 14.92
CA GLU A 174 -3.28 7.13 15.85
C GLU A 174 -4.66 7.24 15.20
N LEU A 175 -4.71 7.48 13.88
CA LEU A 175 -5.96 7.62 13.12
C LEU A 175 -6.63 6.27 12.76
N ARG A 176 -5.97 5.14 13.06
CA ARG A 176 -6.45 3.76 12.82
C ARG A 176 -7.12 3.61 11.44
N HIS A 177 -8.41 3.29 11.40
CA HIS A 177 -9.18 3.03 10.17
C HIS A 177 -9.46 4.27 9.31
N LYS A 178 -9.12 5.48 9.78
CA LYS A 178 -9.27 6.75 9.05
C LYS A 178 -7.94 7.27 8.47
N SER A 179 -6.87 6.49 8.65
CA SER A 179 -5.55 6.76 8.08
C SER A 179 -5.60 6.62 6.56
N GLY A 180 -5.17 7.66 5.83
CA GLY A 180 -5.20 7.66 4.37
C GLY A 180 -6.59 7.73 3.72
N THR A 181 -7.67 7.95 4.48
CA THR A 181 -9.03 8.07 3.91
C THR A 181 -9.22 9.44 3.26
N GLY A 182 -9.92 9.47 2.13
CA GLY A 182 -10.35 10.70 1.46
C GLY A 182 -11.53 11.38 2.16
N THR A 183 -12.05 12.45 1.55
CA THR A 183 -13.24 13.16 2.07
C THR A 183 -14.45 12.24 2.19
N ASP A 184 -15.09 12.24 3.35
CA ASP A 184 -16.18 11.32 3.73
C ASP A 184 -17.49 12.06 4.09
N TYR A 185 -17.48 13.40 4.03
CA TYR A 185 -18.64 14.24 4.26
C TYR A 185 -18.75 15.33 3.19
N THR A 186 -19.95 15.55 2.65
CA THR A 186 -20.23 16.64 1.71
C THR A 186 -21.32 17.54 2.26
N CYS A 187 -21.16 18.86 2.09
CA CYS A 187 -22.16 19.84 2.50
C CYS A 187 -23.48 19.65 1.74
N ASP A 188 -24.56 19.44 2.48
CA ASP A 188 -25.91 19.24 1.92
C ASP A 188 -26.49 20.47 1.23
N ASN A 189 -25.93 21.67 1.50
CA ASN A 189 -26.35 22.87 0.79
C ASN A 189 -26.00 22.76 -0.70
N THR A 190 -27.05 22.79 -1.53
CA THR A 190 -26.98 22.65 -2.98
C THR A 190 -26.10 23.70 -3.66
N SER A 191 -25.91 24.88 -3.04
CA SER A 191 -25.02 25.93 -3.54
C SER A 191 -23.56 25.83 -3.05
N CYS A 192 -23.24 24.99 -2.07
CA CYS A 192 -21.90 24.89 -1.48
C CYS A 192 -21.12 23.67 -1.99
N LYS A 193 -21.72 22.46 -1.94
CA LYS A 193 -21.17 21.18 -2.42
C LYS A 193 -19.72 20.86 -1.98
N ARG A 194 -19.19 21.54 -0.96
CA ARG A 194 -17.82 21.34 -0.46
C ARG A 194 -17.73 20.01 0.28
N ALA A 195 -16.64 19.27 0.06
CA ALA A 195 -16.36 18.04 0.79
C ALA A 195 -15.36 18.27 1.93
N PHE A 196 -15.39 17.38 2.92
CA PHE A 196 -14.59 17.47 4.14
C PHE A 196 -14.24 16.07 4.65
N HIS A 197 -13.16 15.98 5.43
CA HIS A 197 -12.96 14.85 6.33
C HIS A 197 -13.79 15.08 7.60
N SER A 198 -14.50 14.06 8.06
CA SER A 198 -15.33 14.10 9.25
C SER A 198 -14.51 14.41 10.49
N ILE A 199 -13.25 13.97 10.54
CA ILE A 199 -12.30 14.36 11.60
C ILE A 199 -12.03 15.86 11.57
N CYS A 200 -11.69 16.43 10.41
CA CYS A 200 -11.41 17.87 10.28
C CYS A 200 -12.63 18.70 10.70
N LEU A 201 -13.84 18.26 10.36
CA LEU A 201 -15.07 18.91 10.81
C LEU A 201 -15.24 18.84 12.33
N VAL A 202 -15.04 17.67 12.93
CA VAL A 202 -15.17 17.48 14.38
C VAL A 202 -14.15 18.33 15.14
N ASP A 203 -12.89 18.37 14.70
CA ASP A 203 -11.84 19.15 15.35
C ASP A 203 -12.07 20.66 15.18
N TRP A 204 -12.52 21.08 13.99
CA TRP A 204 -12.93 22.45 13.76
C TRP A 204 -14.10 22.85 14.67
N LEU A 205 -15.15 22.00 14.78
CA LEU A 205 -16.28 22.21 15.69
C LEU A 205 -15.84 22.31 17.17
N ARG A 206 -14.88 21.49 17.60
CA ARG A 206 -14.33 21.57 18.95
C ARG A 206 -13.60 22.90 19.19
N SER A 207 -12.80 23.36 18.24
CA SER A 207 -12.06 24.63 18.37
C SER A 207 -12.95 25.88 18.42
N ILE A 208 -14.13 25.86 17.77
CA ILE A 208 -15.11 26.95 17.91
C ILE A 208 -15.86 26.89 19.26
N THR A 209 -16.13 25.69 19.80
CA THR A 209 -16.87 25.55 21.08
C THR A 209 -16.06 25.96 22.31
N THR A 210 -14.72 25.99 22.22
CA THR A 210 -13.87 26.54 23.28
C THR A 210 -13.84 28.08 23.30
N THR A 211 -14.39 28.75 22.28
CA THR A 211 -14.46 30.22 22.23
C THR A 211 -15.84 30.67 22.73
N ARG A 212 -16.00 30.75 24.06
CA ARG A 212 -17.18 31.36 24.71
C ARG A 212 -17.30 32.85 24.33
N GLN A 213 -17.91 33.16 23.18
CA GLN A 213 -18.66 34.39 22.90
C GLN A 213 -19.36 34.35 21.52
N TYR A 214 -20.67 34.05 21.59
CA TYR A 214 -21.79 34.52 20.77
C TYR A 214 -21.82 34.32 19.23
N VAL A 215 -22.94 33.71 18.82
CA VAL A 215 -23.53 33.51 17.47
C VAL A 215 -23.35 34.67 16.48
N LYS A 216 -23.19 35.92 16.93
CA LYS A 216 -22.93 37.08 16.05
C LYS A 216 -21.51 37.10 15.46
N PHE A 217 -20.50 36.63 16.18
CA PHE A 217 -19.12 36.56 15.68
C PHE A 217 -18.94 35.42 14.67
N LEU A 218 -19.67 34.31 14.88
CA LEU A 218 -19.73 33.16 13.96
C LEU A 218 -20.23 33.58 12.58
N VAL A 219 -21.33 34.34 12.48
CA VAL A 219 -21.88 34.77 11.17
C VAL A 219 -20.86 35.60 10.36
N SER A 220 -20.13 36.50 11.02
CA SER A 220 -19.11 37.36 10.37
C SER A 220 -17.89 36.57 9.87
N GLN A 221 -17.38 35.63 10.67
CA GLN A 221 -16.23 34.79 10.30
C GLN A 221 -16.58 33.73 9.24
N LEU A 222 -17.81 33.21 9.29
CA LEU A 222 -18.33 32.22 8.33
C LEU A 222 -18.48 32.82 6.91
N THR A 223 -18.87 34.09 6.80
CA THR A 223 -18.92 34.80 5.51
C THR A 223 -17.55 35.05 4.90
N SER A 224 -16.51 35.33 5.71
CA SER A 224 -15.14 35.53 5.20
C SER A 224 -14.44 34.23 4.78
N ALA A 225 -14.87 33.08 5.32
CA ALA A 225 -14.31 31.76 5.00
C ALA A 225 -15.10 31.00 3.90
N GLY A 226 -16.16 31.59 3.33
CA GLY A 226 -16.98 30.95 2.30
C GLY A 226 -17.83 29.76 2.79
N LEU A 227 -18.04 29.65 4.11
CA LEU A 227 -18.83 28.58 4.73
C LEU A 227 -20.29 29.02 4.88
N CYS A 228 -21.22 28.21 4.38
CA CYS A 228 -22.64 28.51 4.46
C CYS A 228 -23.22 28.18 5.86
N MET A 229 -24.06 29.06 6.40
CA MET A 229 -24.68 28.95 7.74
C MET A 229 -25.40 27.61 8.02
N ASN A 230 -25.84 26.87 6.99
CA ASN A 230 -26.56 25.61 7.17
C ASN A 230 -25.69 24.45 7.70
N VAL A 231 -24.36 24.51 7.57
CA VAL A 231 -23.48 23.46 8.13
C VAL A 231 -23.43 23.53 9.67
N ALA A 232 -23.58 24.73 10.23
CA ALA A 232 -23.55 24.92 11.69
C ALA A 232 -24.89 24.54 12.37
N LEU A 233 -26.04 24.74 11.69
CA LEU A 233 -27.36 24.45 12.26
C LEU A 233 -27.73 22.95 12.24
N VAL A 234 -27.35 22.22 11.18
CA VAL A 234 -27.72 20.80 11.01
C VAL A 234 -26.93 19.89 11.96
N VAL A 235 -25.69 20.25 12.31
CA VAL A 235 -24.89 19.46 13.27
C VAL A 235 -25.34 19.70 14.72
N PHE A 236 -25.92 20.87 15.03
CA PHE A 236 -26.47 21.16 16.36
C PHE A 236 -27.73 20.34 16.69
N CYS A 237 -28.50 19.89 15.68
CA CYS A 237 -29.72 19.09 15.88
C CYS A 237 -29.49 17.57 15.94
N ASN A 238 -28.29 17.06 15.65
CA ASN A 238 -28.00 15.61 15.69
C ASN A 238 -27.07 15.18 16.84
N ILE A 239 -26.75 16.10 17.77
CA ILE A 239 -25.89 15.84 18.94
C ILE A 239 -26.62 16.23 20.27
N LEU A 240 -27.93 16.48 20.22
CA LEU A 240 -28.82 16.52 21.39
C LEU A 240 -29.91 15.47 21.25
#